data_AF-A0A645ITK3-F1
#
_entry.id   AF-A0A645ITK3-F1
#
_cell.length_a   1.000
_cell.length_b   1.000
_cell.length_c   1.000
_cell.angle_alpha   90.00
_cell.angle_beta   90.00
_cell.angle_gamma   90.00
#
_symmetry.space_group_name_H-M   'P 1'
#
loop_
_entity.id
_entity.type
_entity.pdbx_description
1 polymer ?
#
loop_
_entity_poly.entity_id
_entity_poly.type
_entity_poly.pdbx_seq_one_letter_code
_entity_poly.pdbx_strand_id
1 'polypeptide(L)'
;MNLVYDKFLKAKKAQWFCNAEKVHSFGYVPELAKGTAMLGNTEQTYNQIWNLPTDSHKITGKEWIELFAREMNCEPKYSILPNWLIKGLGIFVPMMAELAEMNYQYDRDYYFDSSKFNKFFNYKPISNEVAVKQTVEKLKK
;
A
#
# COMPACT_ATOMS: atom_id res chain seq x y z
N MET A 1 -4.45 -3.05 2.23
CA MET A 1 -3.70 -4.04 3.04
C MET A 1 -4.58 -4.93 3.93
N ASN A 2 -5.86 -4.61 4.11
CA ASN A 2 -6.82 -5.41 4.90
C ASN A 2 -6.86 -6.89 4.50
N LEU A 3 -6.76 -7.19 3.20
CA LEU A 3 -6.68 -8.56 2.70
C LEU A 3 -5.44 -9.35 3.15
N VAL A 4 -4.45 -8.69 3.75
CA VAL A 4 -3.28 -9.31 4.36
C VAL A 4 -3.49 -9.38 5.87
N TYR A 5 -3.45 -8.24 6.57
CA TYR A 5 -3.43 -8.24 8.03
C TYR A 5 -4.74 -8.75 8.67
N ASP A 6 -5.93 -8.45 8.11
CA ASP A 6 -7.19 -8.97 8.67
C ASP A 6 -7.32 -10.48 8.49
N LYS A 7 -6.71 -11.03 7.44
CA LYS A 7 -6.68 -12.48 7.21
C LYS A 7 -5.76 -13.14 8.22
N PHE A 8 -4.57 -12.59 8.44
CA PHE A 8 -3.65 -13.08 9.45
C PHE A 8 -4.23 -13.02 10.87
N LEU A 9 -4.90 -11.93 11.24
CA LEU A 9 -5.64 -11.83 12.52
C LEU A 9 -6.68 -12.95 12.69
N LYS A 10 -7.25 -13.44 11.58
CA LYS A 10 -8.23 -14.54 11.57
C LYS A 10 -7.60 -15.92 11.35
N ALA A 11 -6.27 -16.04 11.47
CA ALA A 11 -5.50 -17.25 11.17
C ALA A 11 -5.77 -17.82 9.75
N LYS A 12 -6.10 -16.97 8.79
CA LYS A 12 -6.34 -17.31 7.39
C LYS A 12 -5.15 -16.87 6.52
N LYS A 13 -5.02 -17.50 5.35
CA LYS A 13 -4.08 -17.07 4.32
C LYS A 13 -4.39 -15.64 3.89
N ALA A 14 -3.36 -14.81 3.74
CA ALA A 14 -3.47 -13.51 3.10
C ALA A 14 -4.02 -13.66 1.67
N GLN A 15 -4.61 -12.59 1.16
CA GLN A 15 -5.04 -12.50 -0.24
C GLN A 15 -4.37 -11.31 -0.90
N TRP A 16 -3.89 -11.51 -2.11
CA TRP A 16 -3.30 -10.48 -2.94
C TRP A 16 -3.97 -10.44 -4.31
N PHE A 17 -4.03 -9.27 -4.93
CA PHE A 17 -4.65 -9.11 -6.25
C PHE A 17 -3.64 -9.33 -7.37
N CYS A 18 -4.11 -9.94 -8.46
CA CYS A 18 -3.41 -10.09 -9.74
C CYS A 18 -2.06 -10.81 -9.68
N ASN A 19 -1.02 -10.15 -9.19
CA ASN A 19 0.33 -10.70 -9.15
C ASN A 19 1.11 -10.17 -7.92
N ALA A 20 1.51 -11.06 -7.02
CA ALA A 20 2.30 -10.70 -5.84
C ALA A 20 3.79 -10.46 -6.14
N GLU A 21 4.26 -10.85 -7.32
CA GLU A 21 5.66 -10.66 -7.74
C GLU A 21 5.91 -9.27 -8.35
N LYS A 22 4.89 -8.41 -8.40
CA LYS A 22 5.01 -7.02 -8.88
C LYS A 22 5.27 -6.07 -7.72
N VAL A 23 6.12 -5.07 -7.98
CA VAL A 23 6.38 -3.97 -7.05
C VAL A 23 5.08 -3.23 -6.80
N HIS A 24 4.80 -2.89 -5.54
CA HIS A 24 3.65 -2.08 -5.19
C HIS A 24 3.98 -1.13 -4.03
N SER A 25 4.01 0.17 -4.28
CA SER A 25 4.16 1.17 -3.21
C SER A 25 2.83 1.41 -2.49
N PHE A 26 2.83 1.32 -1.16
CA PHE A 26 1.75 1.83 -0.33
C PHE A 26 2.17 3.11 0.38
N GLY A 27 1.24 4.04 0.52
CA GLY A 27 1.43 5.20 1.38
C GLY A 27 0.91 4.92 2.79
N TYR A 28 1.69 5.29 3.80
CA TYR A 28 1.25 5.21 5.19
C TYR A 28 0.38 6.42 5.54
N VAL A 29 -0.91 6.17 5.82
CA VAL A 29 -1.93 7.23 5.92
C VAL A 29 -1.53 8.41 6.82
N PRO A 30 -0.94 8.23 8.02
CA PRO A 30 -0.48 9.35 8.85
C PRO A 30 0.61 10.22 8.18
N GLU A 31 1.55 9.62 7.45
CA GLU A 31 2.58 10.35 6.71
C GLU A 31 2.00 11.08 5.50
N LEU A 32 1.05 10.44 4.79
CA LEU A 32 0.32 11.07 3.70
C LEU A 32 -0.46 12.28 4.20
N ALA A 33 -1.18 12.15 5.32
CA ALA A 33 -1.97 13.23 5.92
C ALA A 33 -1.07 14.42 6.31
N LYS A 34 0.08 14.14 6.93
CA LYS A 34 1.08 15.17 7.25
C LYS A 34 1.61 15.84 5.98
N GLY A 35 1.95 15.07 4.94
CA GLY A 35 2.40 15.61 3.66
C GLY A 35 1.35 16.48 2.98
N THR A 36 0.09 16.07 2.99
CA THR A 36 -1.03 16.86 2.48
C THR A 36 -1.20 18.16 3.25
N ALA A 37 -1.11 18.12 4.59
CA ALA A 37 -1.17 19.32 5.41
C ALA A 37 -0.01 20.28 5.09
N MET A 38 1.21 19.77 4.90
CA MET A 38 2.37 20.60 4.52
C MET A 38 2.16 21.30 3.17
N LEU A 39 1.63 20.59 2.16
CA LEU A 39 1.29 21.20 0.86
C LEU A 39 0.20 22.27 1.02
N GLY A 40 -0.89 21.96 1.72
CA GLY A 40 -2.00 22.89 1.92
C GLY A 40 -1.64 24.16 2.71
N ASN A 41 -0.53 24.15 3.45
CA ASN A 41 -0.04 25.31 4.21
C ASN A 41 1.18 26.00 3.57
N THR A 42 1.53 25.66 2.33
CA THR A 42 2.71 26.24 1.65
C THR A 42 2.33 26.80 0.27
N GLU A 43 2.19 28.12 0.17
CA GLU A 43 1.74 28.81 -1.05
C GLU A 43 2.56 28.47 -2.29
N GLN A 44 3.87 28.29 -2.14
CA GLN A 44 4.79 27.93 -3.23
C GLN A 44 4.45 26.59 -3.89
N THR A 45 3.65 25.75 -3.25
CA THR A 45 3.30 24.40 -3.74
C THR A 45 2.06 24.38 -4.62
N TYR A 46 1.30 25.47 -4.68
CA TYR A 46 0.07 25.56 -5.46
C TYR A 46 0.35 25.47 -6.96
N ASN A 47 -0.65 25.01 -7.72
CA ASN A 47 -0.58 24.79 -9.17
C ASN A 47 0.56 23.85 -9.62
N GLN A 48 0.93 22.91 -8.75
CA GLN A 48 1.94 21.91 -9.04
C GLN A 48 1.45 20.50 -8.74
N ILE A 49 2.03 19.52 -9.42
CA ILE A 49 1.82 18.10 -9.14
C ILE A 49 2.84 17.64 -8.10
N TRP A 50 2.35 16.93 -7.08
CA TRP A 50 3.15 16.39 -5.99
C TRP A 50 2.76 14.94 -5.72
N ASN A 51 3.75 14.07 -5.61
CA ASN A 51 3.58 12.78 -4.95
C ASN A 51 3.87 12.95 -3.46
N LEU A 52 2.97 12.47 -2.63
CA LEU A 52 3.11 12.51 -1.17
C LEU A 52 4.28 11.63 -0.70
N PRO A 53 4.84 11.90 0.50
CA PRO A 53 5.99 11.15 1.00
C PRO A 53 5.67 9.66 1.15
N THR A 54 6.49 8.85 0.50
CA THR A 54 6.46 7.38 0.55
C THR A 54 7.89 6.86 0.64
N ASP A 55 8.08 5.70 1.28
CA ASP A 55 9.38 5.03 1.25
C ASP A 55 9.82 4.78 -0.20
N SER A 56 11.09 5.06 -0.48
CA SER A 56 11.73 4.80 -1.77
C SER A 56 12.06 3.32 -1.99
N HIS A 57 12.06 2.51 -0.94
CA HIS A 57 12.33 1.08 -1.05
C HIS A 57 11.16 0.38 -1.78
N LYS A 58 11.47 -0.16 -2.96
CA LYS A 58 10.52 -0.83 -3.84
C LYS A 58 10.42 -2.30 -3.45
N ILE A 59 9.30 -2.68 -2.86
CA ILE A 59 9.02 -4.08 -2.49
C ILE A 59 7.79 -4.59 -3.24
N THR A 60 7.81 -5.89 -3.50
CA THR A 60 6.76 -6.66 -4.15
C THR A 60 5.58 -6.90 -3.21
N GLY A 61 4.43 -7.28 -3.78
CA GLY A 61 3.29 -7.71 -2.98
C GLY A 61 3.60 -8.88 -2.04
N LYS A 62 4.44 -9.81 -2.48
CA LYS A 62 4.94 -10.91 -1.66
C LYS A 62 5.76 -10.41 -0.47
N GLU A 63 6.68 -9.48 -0.69
CA GLU A 63 7.50 -8.90 0.38
C GLU A 63 6.66 -8.09 1.37
N TRP A 64 5.59 -7.42 0.91
CA TRP A 64 4.60 -6.82 1.82
C TRP A 64 3.94 -7.86 2.74
N ILE A 65 3.49 -8.98 2.16
CA ILE A 65 2.89 -10.08 2.92
C ILE A 65 3.87 -10.62 3.96
N GLU A 66 5.12 -10.85 3.56
CA GLU A 66 6.19 -11.33 4.45
C GLU A 66 6.49 -10.33 5.56
N LEU A 67 6.51 -9.03 5.25
CA LEU A 67 6.73 -7.98 6.23
C LEU A 67 5.63 -7.95 7.30
N PHE A 68 4.35 -8.01 6.89
CA PHE A 68 3.24 -8.12 7.83
C PHE A 68 3.27 -9.42 8.63
N ALA A 69 3.53 -10.56 7.99
CA ALA A 69 3.59 -11.85 8.65
C ALA A 69 4.66 -11.89 9.74
N ARG A 70 5.85 -11.32 9.46
CA ARG A 70 6.94 -11.17 10.41
C ARG A 70 6.55 -10.30 11.60
N GLU A 71 5.96 -9.12 11.37
CA GLU A 71 5.53 -8.22 12.45
C GLU A 71 4.40 -8.84 13.31
N MET A 72 3.53 -9.64 12.69
CA MET A 72 2.42 -10.31 13.35
C MET A 72 2.78 -11.69 13.93
N ASN A 73 4.04 -12.12 13.79
CA ASN A 73 4.55 -13.43 14.22
C ASN A 73 3.72 -14.62 13.71
N CYS A 74 3.44 -14.65 12.40
CA CYS A 74 2.73 -15.75 11.73
C CYS A 74 3.39 -16.17 10.42
N GLU A 75 2.94 -17.27 9.82
CA GLU A 75 3.47 -17.72 8.52
C GLU A 75 2.97 -16.84 7.37
N PRO A 76 3.82 -16.51 6.37
CA PRO A 76 3.47 -15.65 5.23
C PRO A 76 2.67 -16.42 4.15
N LYS A 77 1.66 -17.20 4.54
CA LYS A 77 0.83 -17.96 3.59
C LYS A 77 -0.15 -17.03 2.89
N TYR A 78 -0.19 -17.07 1.56
CA TYR A 78 -1.11 -16.25 0.77
C TYR A 78 -1.74 -17.01 -0.40
N SER A 79 -2.72 -16.35 -1.02
CA SER A 79 -3.37 -16.76 -2.27
C SER A 79 -3.52 -15.55 -3.18
N ILE A 80 -3.50 -15.79 -4.49
CA ILE A 80 -3.71 -14.75 -5.50
C ILE A 80 -5.17 -14.75 -5.94
N LEU A 81 -5.76 -13.57 -6.04
CA LEU A 81 -7.02 -13.30 -6.72
C LEU A 81 -6.69 -12.86 -8.15
N PRO A 82 -6.75 -13.75 -9.15
CA PRO A 82 -6.36 -13.41 -10.51
C PRO A 82 -7.33 -12.41 -11.13
N ASN A 83 -6.84 -11.61 -12.08
CA ASN A 83 -7.62 -10.53 -12.70
C ASN A 83 -8.98 -11.01 -13.25
N TRP A 84 -9.01 -12.13 -13.97
CA TRP A 84 -10.27 -12.65 -14.52
C TRP A 84 -11.32 -12.95 -13.43
N LEU A 85 -10.88 -13.38 -12.24
CA LEU A 85 -11.78 -13.62 -11.11
C LEU A 85 -12.29 -12.30 -10.53
N ILE A 86 -11.43 -11.30 -10.39
CA ILE A 86 -11.82 -9.95 -9.94
C ILE A 86 -12.87 -9.37 -10.90
N LYS A 87 -12.62 -9.44 -12.21
CA LYS A 87 -13.57 -9.00 -13.26
C LYS A 87 -14.90 -9.74 -13.18
N GLY A 88 -14.88 -11.06 -13.03
CA GLY A 88 -16.10 -11.87 -12.90
C GLY A 88 -16.92 -11.50 -11.66
N LEU A 89 -16.24 -11.30 -10.52
CA LEU A 89 -16.89 -10.83 -9.29
C LEU A 89 -17.44 -9.42 -9.41
N GLY A 90 -16.82 -8.56 -10.23
CA GLY A 90 -17.26 -7.19 -10.49
C GLY A 90 -18.68 -7.08 -11.07
N ILE A 91 -19.18 -8.13 -11.73
CA ILE A 91 -20.56 -8.17 -12.25
C ILE A 91 -21.60 -8.12 -11.11
N PHE A 92 -21.27 -8.69 -9.95
CA PHE A 92 -22.19 -8.82 -8.82
C PHE A 92 -21.82 -7.90 -7.64
N VAL A 93 -20.54 -7.53 -7.53
CA VAL A 93 -20.00 -6.74 -6.41
C VAL A 93 -19.38 -5.46 -6.98
N PRO A 94 -20.03 -4.29 -6.85
CA PRO A 94 -19.54 -3.03 -7.41
C PRO A 94 -18.10 -2.70 -7.01
N MET A 95 -17.73 -2.93 -5.74
CA MET A 95 -16.35 -2.75 -5.26
C MET A 95 -15.32 -3.57 -6.06
N MET A 96 -15.67 -4.77 -6.50
CA MET A 96 -14.77 -5.61 -7.31
C MET A 96 -14.66 -5.11 -8.75
N ALA A 97 -15.69 -4.44 -9.28
CA ALA A 97 -15.63 -3.81 -10.59
C ALA A 97 -14.61 -2.64 -10.59
N GLU A 98 -14.67 -1.78 -9.58
CA GLU A 98 -13.69 -0.69 -9.39
C GLU A 98 -12.25 -1.23 -9.30
N LEU A 99 -12.05 -2.30 -8.53
CA LEU A 99 -10.72 -2.94 -8.43
C LEU A 99 -10.25 -3.51 -9.78
N ALA A 100 -11.17 -4.00 -10.62
CA ALA A 100 -10.83 -4.47 -11.95
C ALA A 100 -10.39 -3.34 -12.89
N GLU A 101 -10.91 -2.13 -12.72
CA GLU A 101 -10.42 -0.95 -13.44
C GLU A 101 -9.03 -0.54 -12.96
N MET A 102 -8.77 -0.68 -11.66
CA MET A 102 -7.49 -0.37 -11.02
C MET A 102 -6.42 -1.48 -11.11
N ASN A 103 -6.65 -2.51 -11.93
CA ASN A 103 -5.73 -3.65 -12.07
C ASN A 103 -4.30 -3.27 -12.45
N TYR A 104 -4.12 -2.16 -13.16
CA TYR A 104 -2.79 -1.66 -13.56
C TYR A 104 -1.88 -1.36 -12.37
N GLN A 105 -2.43 -1.23 -11.15
CA GLN A 105 -1.64 -1.05 -9.93
C GLN A 105 -1.10 -2.39 -9.41
N TYR A 106 -1.69 -3.53 -9.81
CA TYR A 106 -1.39 -4.86 -9.26
C TYR A 106 -0.89 -5.86 -10.30
N ASP A 107 -1.09 -5.62 -11.60
CA ASP A 107 -0.68 -6.53 -12.69
C ASP A 107 0.73 -6.23 -13.24
N ARG A 108 1.30 -5.08 -12.88
CA ARG A 108 2.65 -4.59 -13.27
C ARG A 108 3.25 -3.81 -12.11
N ASP A 109 4.52 -3.42 -12.25
CA ASP A 109 5.21 -2.65 -11.22
C ASP A 109 4.56 -1.27 -11.06
N TYR A 110 4.17 -0.98 -9.83
CA TYR A 110 3.54 0.27 -9.43
C TYR A 110 4.30 0.88 -8.25
N TYR A 111 4.91 2.03 -8.47
CA TYR A 111 5.67 2.72 -7.43
C TYR A 111 5.55 4.23 -7.54
N PHE A 112 5.71 4.92 -6.42
CA PHE A 112 5.68 6.37 -6.35
C PHE A 112 7.08 6.95 -6.19
N ASP A 113 7.37 8.02 -6.93
CA ASP A 113 8.55 8.84 -6.70
C ASP A 113 8.15 10.12 -5.95
N SER A 114 8.48 10.16 -4.67
CA SER A 114 8.27 11.32 -3.78
C SER A 114 9.49 12.24 -3.68
N SER A 115 10.52 12.06 -4.52
CA SER A 115 11.78 12.81 -4.44
C SER A 115 11.59 14.32 -4.53
N LYS A 116 10.63 14.80 -5.33
CA LYS A 116 10.28 16.22 -5.42
C LYS A 116 9.82 16.78 -4.07
N PHE A 117 8.88 16.09 -3.41
CA PHE A 117 8.37 16.46 -2.10
C PHE A 117 9.49 16.43 -1.05
N ASN A 118 10.24 15.34 -1.02
CA ASN A 118 11.31 15.11 -0.04
C ASN A 118 12.40 16.18 -0.13
N LYS A 119 12.81 16.58 -1.34
CA LYS A 119 13.79 17.65 -1.54
C LYS A 119 13.24 19.02 -1.14
N PHE A 120 12.02 19.35 -1.57
CA PHE A 120 11.43 20.66 -1.32
C PHE A 120 11.22 20.93 0.18
N PHE A 121 10.74 19.94 0.92
CA PHE A 121 10.47 20.07 2.35
C PHE A 121 11.60 19.57 3.26
N ASN A 122 12.74 19.13 2.70
CA ASN A 122 13.79 18.41 3.43
C ASN A 122 13.21 17.25 4.28
N TYR A 123 12.30 16.50 3.69
CA TYR A 123 11.52 15.45 4.34
C TYR A 123 12.14 14.08 4.12
N LYS A 124 12.21 13.27 5.19
CA LYS A 124 12.60 11.85 5.10
C LYS A 124 11.40 10.97 5.46
N PRO A 125 10.80 10.27 4.49
CA PRO A 125 9.74 9.29 4.77
C PRO A 125 10.22 8.22 5.76
N ILE A 126 9.30 7.74 6.59
CA ILE A 126 9.56 6.54 7.39
C ILE A 126 9.66 5.31 6.47
N SER A 127 10.34 4.26 6.94
CA SER A 127 10.44 3.02 6.17
C SER A 127 9.15 2.21 6.21
N ASN A 128 8.99 1.31 5.23
CA ASN A 128 7.87 0.38 5.17
C ASN A 128 7.76 -0.46 6.45
N GLU A 129 8.88 -0.89 7.06
CA GLU A 129 8.89 -1.65 8.31
C GLU A 129 8.30 -0.85 9.47
N VAL A 130 8.67 0.42 9.61
CA VAL A 130 8.12 1.30 10.66
C VAL A 130 6.63 1.51 10.44
N ALA A 131 6.20 1.71 9.19
CA ALA A 131 4.78 1.86 8.85
C ALA A 131 3.97 0.60 9.20
N VAL A 132 4.48 -0.59 8.87
CA VAL A 132 3.84 -1.88 9.21
C VAL A 132 3.76 -2.06 10.72
N LYS A 133 4.86 -1.84 11.45
CA LYS A 133 4.88 -1.91 12.90
C LYS A 133 3.83 -1.03 13.56
N GLN A 134 3.78 0.25 13.19
CA GLN A 134 2.78 1.18 13.73
C GLN A 134 1.34 0.79 13.36
N THR A 135 1.15 0.21 12.17
CA THR A 135 -0.17 -0.30 11.74
C THR A 135 -0.59 -1.48 12.62
N VAL A 136 0.28 -2.47 12.81
CA VAL A 136 0.01 -3.65 13.64
C VAL A 136 -0.21 -3.28 15.11
N GLU A 137 0.55 -2.33 15.65
CA GLU A 137 0.34 -1.82 17.02
C GLU A 137 -1.05 -1.19 17.20
N LYS A 138 -1.56 -0.48 16.19
CA LYS A 138 -2.92 0.10 16.25
C LYS A 138 -4.03 -0.96 16.17
N LEU A 139 -3.79 -2.10 15.51
CA LEU A 139 -4.75 -3.20 15.43
C LEU A 139 -4.91 -3.96 16.74
N LYS A 140 -3.95 -3.85 17.68
CA LYS A 140 -3.99 -4.50 19.00
C LYS A 140 -4.79 -3.70 20.03
N LYS A 141 -5.20 -2.47 19.71
CA LYS A 141 -5.99 -1.59 20.58
C LYS A 141 -7.47 -1.78 20.31
#